data_AF-A0A1H0V0E7-F1
#
_entry.id   AF-A0A1H0V0E7-F1
#
_cell.length_a   1.000
_cell.length_b   1.000
_cell.length_c   1.000
_cell.angle_alpha   90.00
_cell.angle_beta   90.00
_cell.angle_gamma   90.00
#
_symmetry.space_group_name_H-M   'P 1'
#
loop_
_entity.id
_entity.type
_entity.pdbx_description
1 polymer ?
#
loop_
_entity_poly.entity_id
_entity_poly.type
_entity_poly.pdbx_seq_one_letter_code
_entity_poly.pdbx_strand_id
1 'polypeptide(L)'
;MSSWWLASKAGAGAGAGEAAVEDVVPTGYRMGSTRISLWSQGWLARTQFALGAWPDALETVQRAAVRLTEVHIELSRPLVHWTGAQIHALRGDWDAAQHHVGEALADLHHYEVMLIPSCLARAQVAEAGGDYERVVEALSPVVHLQERQSIDEPGFWPWPDVYANALVMTGRLDQAEAFLAPHEELATRRSHRSAMARLGLARGRLTAAPGGTSTPPARSSSRPSPTSNTYPSRTTAPASTSPMARPCGAPENAARPTPS
;
A
#
# COMPACT_ATOMS: atom_id res chain seq x y z
N MET A 1 -3.25 -22.40 23.08
CA MET A 1 -3.31 -21.57 21.85
C MET A 1 -2.83 -22.37 20.63
N SER A 2 -3.49 -23.50 20.28
CA SER A 2 -3.00 -24.36 19.17
C SER A 2 -4.09 -25.05 18.35
N SER A 3 -5.36 -24.66 18.48
CA SER A 3 -6.47 -25.34 17.78
C SER A 3 -6.86 -24.69 16.44
N TRP A 4 -6.45 -23.46 16.15
CA TRP A 4 -6.93 -22.73 14.96
C TRP A 4 -6.29 -23.23 13.66
N TRP A 5 -5.08 -23.79 13.74
CA TRP A 5 -4.33 -24.23 12.55
C TRP A 5 -4.90 -25.51 11.91
N LEU A 6 -5.59 -26.35 12.68
CA LEU A 6 -6.18 -27.61 12.18
C LEU A 6 -7.52 -27.42 11.45
N ALA A 7 -8.17 -26.25 11.55
CA ALA A 7 -9.44 -25.99 10.87
C ALA A 7 -9.28 -25.49 9.42
N SER A 8 -8.09 -25.01 9.03
CA SER A 8 -7.83 -24.40 7.71
C SER A 8 -7.77 -25.41 6.55
N LYS A 9 -7.80 -26.73 6.82
CA LYS A 9 -7.78 -27.78 5.78
C LYS A 9 -9.14 -28.30 5.33
N ALA A 10 -10.25 -27.87 5.94
CA ALA A 10 -11.58 -28.25 5.49
C ALA A 10 -12.24 -27.03 4.83
N GLY A 11 -12.36 -27.06 3.50
CA GLY A 11 -12.99 -25.99 2.73
C GLY A 11 -14.41 -25.71 3.21
N ALA A 12 -14.65 -24.46 3.62
CA ALA A 12 -15.99 -23.94 3.87
C ALA A 12 -16.01 -22.42 3.68
N GLY A 13 -16.82 -21.96 2.72
CA GLY A 13 -17.61 -20.73 2.79
C GLY A 13 -16.90 -19.37 2.64
N ALA A 14 -17.16 -18.71 1.51
CA ALA A 14 -16.84 -17.31 1.23
C ALA A 14 -17.70 -16.31 2.05
N GLY A 15 -17.72 -16.44 3.38
CA GLY A 15 -18.46 -15.54 4.27
C GLY A 15 -17.72 -15.15 5.56
N ALA A 16 -16.48 -15.63 5.76
CA ALA A 16 -15.73 -15.40 7.00
C ALA A 16 -14.76 -14.20 6.94
N GLY A 17 -14.63 -13.54 5.78
CA GLY A 17 -13.73 -12.39 5.60
C GLY A 17 -14.31 -11.06 6.08
N GLU A 18 -15.62 -10.87 5.98
CA GLU A 18 -16.31 -9.63 6.32
C GLU A 18 -16.47 -9.47 7.85
N ALA A 19 -16.92 -10.55 8.51
CA ALA A 19 -17.07 -10.58 9.97
C ALA A 19 -15.75 -10.45 10.74
N ALA A 20 -14.61 -10.79 10.13
CA ALA A 20 -13.29 -10.70 10.76
C ALA A 20 -12.72 -9.28 10.79
N VAL A 21 -13.24 -8.37 9.96
CA VAL A 21 -12.84 -6.95 9.97
C VAL A 21 -13.76 -6.13 10.88
N GLU A 22 -15.03 -6.52 10.99
CA GLU A 22 -16.02 -5.84 11.82
C GLU A 22 -15.80 -6.08 13.33
N ASP A 23 -15.26 -7.25 13.72
CA ASP A 23 -15.01 -7.63 15.13
C ASP A 23 -13.68 -7.11 15.71
N VAL A 24 -12.94 -6.27 14.98
CA VAL A 24 -11.72 -5.57 15.48
C VAL A 24 -11.96 -4.08 15.70
N VAL A 25 -13.21 -3.67 15.91
CA VAL A 25 -13.53 -2.34 16.44
C VAL A 25 -14.06 -2.49 17.86
N PRO A 26 -13.22 -2.39 18.90
CA PRO A 26 -13.72 -2.29 20.26
C PRO A 26 -14.62 -1.07 20.35
N THR A 27 -15.92 -1.29 20.53
CA THR A 27 -16.92 -0.28 20.95
C THR A 27 -16.71 0.08 22.42
N GLY A 28 -15.48 0.41 22.77
CA GLY A 28 -15.06 0.97 24.04
C GLY A 28 -14.32 2.26 23.75
N TYR A 29 -15.03 3.39 23.86
CA TYR A 29 -14.49 4.74 23.82
C TYR A 29 -13.49 4.94 24.98
N ARG A 30 -12.28 4.39 24.83
CA ARG A 30 -11.08 5.01 25.36
C ARG A 30 -10.59 5.91 24.25
N MET A 31 -10.06 7.07 24.62
CA MET A 31 -9.35 8.02 23.76
C MET A 31 -8.05 7.40 23.18
N GLY A 32 -8.12 6.17 22.69
CA GLY A 32 -7.12 5.38 21.99
C GLY A 32 -7.16 5.78 20.52
N SER A 33 -6.51 6.92 20.28
CA SER A 33 -6.09 7.51 19.01
C SER A 33 -7.14 7.52 17.90
N THR A 34 -7.96 8.59 17.88
CA THR A 34 -8.79 9.02 16.74
C THR A 34 -8.07 8.88 15.40
N ARG A 35 -6.77 9.17 15.36
CA ARG A 35 -5.91 8.98 14.18
C ARG A 35 -5.84 7.51 13.71
N ILE A 36 -5.69 6.55 14.63
CA ILE A 36 -5.70 5.12 14.29
C ILE A 36 -7.07 4.72 13.74
N SER A 37 -8.16 5.22 14.33
CA SER A 37 -9.51 4.95 13.82
C SER A 37 -9.76 5.55 12.43
N LEU A 38 -9.31 6.78 12.17
CA LEU A 38 -9.42 7.38 10.84
C LEU A 38 -8.57 6.64 9.81
N TRP A 39 -7.37 6.21 10.21
CA TRP A 39 -6.50 5.38 9.39
C TRP A 39 -7.16 4.03 9.05
N SER A 40 -7.72 3.35 10.04
CA SER A 40 -8.42 2.07 9.81
C SER A 40 -9.65 2.24 8.94
N GLN A 41 -10.41 3.33 9.10
CA GLN A 41 -11.57 3.63 8.25
C GLN A 41 -11.18 3.89 6.79
N GLY A 42 -10.07 4.60 6.54
CA GLY A 42 -9.55 4.79 5.19
C GLY A 42 -9.23 3.45 4.50
N TRP A 43 -8.54 2.53 5.20
CA TRP A 43 -8.23 1.20 4.67
C TRP A 43 -9.45 0.27 4.58
N LEU A 44 -10.42 0.40 5.49
CA LEU A 44 -11.70 -0.30 5.38
C LEU A 44 -12.42 0.09 4.09
N ALA A 45 -12.50 1.37 3.78
CA ALA A 45 -13.08 1.85 2.52
C ALA A 45 -12.33 1.29 1.29
N ARG A 46 -10.98 1.22 1.33
CA ARG A 46 -10.19 0.58 0.25
C ARG A 46 -10.52 -0.90 0.08
N THR A 47 -10.76 -1.60 1.18
CA THR A 47 -11.10 -3.02 1.17
C THR A 47 -12.49 -3.25 0.60
N GLN A 48 -13.49 -2.48 1.06
CA GLN A 48 -14.85 -2.49 0.54
C GLN A 48 -14.88 -2.16 -0.96
N PHE A 49 -14.10 -1.16 -1.39
CA PHE A 49 -13.94 -0.85 -2.82
C PHE A 49 -13.40 -2.05 -3.61
N ALA A 50 -12.33 -2.69 -3.13
CA ALA A 50 -11.71 -3.84 -3.81
C ALA A 50 -12.64 -5.06 -3.86
N LEU A 51 -13.56 -5.21 -2.90
CA LEU A 51 -14.59 -6.24 -2.87
C LEU A 51 -15.83 -5.90 -3.72
N GLY A 52 -15.93 -4.68 -4.25
CA GLY A 52 -17.08 -4.21 -5.02
C GLY A 52 -18.24 -3.65 -4.18
N ALA A 53 -18.09 -3.56 -2.86
CA ALA A 53 -19.06 -2.99 -1.93
C ALA A 53 -19.02 -1.45 -1.94
N TRP A 54 -19.31 -0.84 -3.09
CA TRP A 54 -19.17 0.61 -3.28
C TRP A 54 -20.09 1.46 -2.39
N PRO A 55 -21.36 1.08 -2.12
CA PRO A 55 -22.20 1.80 -1.16
C PRO A 55 -21.58 1.86 0.24
N ASP A 56 -21.10 0.73 0.75
CA ASP A 56 -20.52 0.63 2.10
C ASP A 56 -19.19 1.38 2.21
N ALA A 57 -18.40 1.36 1.12
CA ALA A 57 -17.19 2.16 1.00
C ALA A 57 -17.49 3.65 1.12
N LEU A 58 -18.52 4.14 0.41
CA LEU A 58 -18.93 5.55 0.47
C LEU A 58 -19.49 5.93 1.84
N GLU A 59 -20.27 5.05 2.50
CA GLU A 59 -20.72 5.28 3.87
C GLU A 59 -19.54 5.41 4.83
N THR A 60 -18.54 4.53 4.69
CA THR A 60 -17.32 4.58 5.51
C THR A 60 -16.52 5.86 5.27
N VAL A 61 -16.37 6.27 4.01
CA VAL A 61 -15.72 7.54 3.65
C VAL A 61 -16.48 8.72 4.25
N GLN A 62 -17.80 8.79 4.11
CA GLN A 62 -18.61 9.88 4.61
C GLN A 62 -18.51 10.01 6.14
N ARG A 63 -18.63 8.89 6.86
CA ARG A 63 -18.50 8.85 8.31
C ARG A 63 -17.10 9.29 8.77
N ALA A 64 -16.04 8.90 8.06
CA ALA A 64 -14.68 9.32 8.36
C ALA A 64 -14.44 10.79 8.03
N ALA A 65 -15.00 11.30 6.92
CA ALA A 65 -14.91 12.71 6.52
C ALA A 65 -15.59 13.62 7.54
N VAL A 66 -16.79 13.28 8.03
CA VAL A 66 -17.46 14.01 9.12
C VAL A 66 -16.55 14.07 10.36
N ARG A 67 -15.95 12.94 10.76
CA ARG A 67 -15.03 12.92 11.89
C ARG A 67 -13.78 13.78 11.66
N LEU A 68 -13.23 13.82 10.45
CA LEU A 68 -12.11 14.70 10.09
C LEU A 68 -12.47 16.18 10.27
N THR A 69 -13.72 16.58 10.02
CA THR A 69 -14.15 17.97 10.27
C THR A 69 -14.23 18.31 11.77
N GLU A 70 -14.51 17.31 12.61
CA GLU A 70 -14.58 17.46 14.06
C GLU A 70 -13.20 17.45 14.72
N VAL A 71 -12.21 16.79 14.08
CA VAL A 71 -10.87 16.58 14.63
C VAL A 71 -9.82 17.07 13.64
N HIS A 72 -9.05 18.10 14.00
CA HIS A 72 -8.03 18.72 13.15
C HIS A 72 -6.79 17.81 12.91
N ILE A 73 -7.00 16.58 12.44
CA ILE A 73 -5.99 15.57 12.17
C ILE A 73 -5.82 15.45 10.65
N GLU A 74 -4.86 16.21 10.11
CA GLU A 74 -4.61 16.27 8.67
C GLU A 74 -4.02 14.98 8.08
N LEU A 75 -3.27 14.21 8.89
CA LEU A 75 -2.48 13.06 8.41
C LEU A 75 -3.29 12.00 7.66
N SER A 76 -4.54 11.77 8.07
CA SER A 76 -5.40 10.73 7.51
C SER A 76 -6.30 11.24 6.38
N ARG A 77 -6.36 12.56 6.16
CA ARG A 77 -7.30 13.19 5.24
C ARG A 77 -7.17 12.67 3.80
N PRO A 78 -5.97 12.61 3.18
CA PRO A 78 -5.83 12.07 1.83
C PRO A 78 -6.27 10.60 1.71
N LEU A 79 -5.96 9.77 2.72
CA LEU A 79 -6.35 8.36 2.70
C LEU A 79 -7.88 8.19 2.77
N VAL A 80 -8.57 9.00 3.56
CA VAL A 80 -10.04 8.94 3.68
C VAL A 80 -10.71 9.37 2.37
N HIS A 81 -10.27 10.47 1.78
CA HIS A 81 -10.92 11.01 0.59
C HIS A 81 -10.54 10.27 -0.71
N TRP A 82 -9.43 9.53 -0.73
CA TRP A 82 -8.99 8.77 -1.90
C TRP A 82 -10.06 7.84 -2.48
N THR A 83 -10.70 7.02 -1.63
CA THR A 83 -11.73 6.06 -2.09
C THR A 83 -12.98 6.77 -2.61
N GLY A 84 -13.39 7.86 -1.96
CA GLY A 84 -14.52 8.66 -2.41
C GLY A 84 -14.28 9.22 -3.81
N ALA A 85 -13.11 9.83 -4.03
CA ALA A 85 -12.72 10.35 -5.35
C ALA A 85 -12.81 9.28 -6.44
N GLN A 86 -12.24 8.09 -6.19
CA GLN A 86 -12.24 6.99 -7.15
C GLN A 86 -13.67 6.50 -7.48
N ILE A 87 -14.51 6.25 -6.47
CA ILE A 87 -15.86 5.72 -6.69
C ILE A 87 -16.75 6.74 -7.43
N HIS A 88 -16.71 8.01 -7.04
CA HIS A 88 -17.51 9.04 -7.70
C HIS A 88 -17.10 9.21 -9.17
N ALA A 89 -15.79 9.20 -9.48
CA ALA A 89 -15.31 9.27 -10.86
C ALA A 89 -15.75 8.05 -11.69
N LEU A 90 -15.67 6.84 -11.13
CA LEU A 90 -16.15 5.62 -11.81
C LEU A 90 -17.68 5.61 -12.05
N ARG A 91 -18.45 6.36 -11.25
CA ARG A 91 -19.88 6.56 -11.44
C ARG A 91 -20.22 7.73 -12.40
N GLY A 92 -19.22 8.49 -12.85
CA GLY A 92 -19.40 9.69 -13.67
C GLY A 92 -19.87 10.92 -12.87
N ASP A 93 -19.82 10.87 -11.54
CA ASP A 93 -20.11 11.99 -10.66
C ASP A 93 -18.85 12.84 -10.45
N TRP A 94 -18.55 13.67 -11.46
CA TRP A 94 -17.30 14.43 -11.51
C TRP A 94 -17.21 15.48 -10.42
N ASP A 95 -18.32 16.11 -10.03
CA ASP A 95 -18.32 17.16 -9.01
C ASP A 95 -17.93 16.59 -7.64
N ALA A 96 -18.55 15.48 -7.23
CA ALA A 96 -18.18 14.82 -5.98
C ALA A 96 -16.76 14.24 -6.03
N ALA A 97 -16.33 13.72 -7.19
CA ALA A 97 -14.96 13.24 -7.36
C ALA A 97 -13.93 14.36 -7.15
N GLN A 98 -14.16 15.54 -7.75
CA GLN A 98 -13.28 16.69 -7.60
C GLN A 98 -13.32 17.28 -6.20
N HIS A 99 -14.47 17.26 -5.53
CA HIS A 99 -14.55 17.62 -4.10
C HIS A 99 -13.61 16.75 -3.26
N HIS A 100 -13.68 15.43 -3.41
CA HIS A 100 -12.78 14.52 -2.69
C HIS A 100 -11.30 14.72 -3.07
N VAL A 101 -10.98 15.03 -4.33
CA VAL A 101 -9.61 15.38 -4.74
C VAL A 101 -9.12 16.64 -4.03
N GLY A 102 -9.97 17.67 -3.93
CA GLY A 102 -9.66 18.91 -3.20
C GLY A 102 -9.39 18.68 -1.72
N GLU A 103 -10.23 17.88 -1.07
CA GLU A 103 -10.03 17.49 0.33
C GLU A 103 -8.78 16.60 0.51
N ALA A 104 -8.42 15.78 -0.47
CA ALA A 104 -7.26 14.91 -0.40
C ALA A 104 -5.91 15.60 -0.63
N LEU A 105 -5.87 16.92 -0.88
CA LEU A 105 -4.65 17.61 -1.28
C LEU A 105 -3.52 17.48 -0.25
N ALA A 106 -2.36 17.09 -0.75
CA ALA A 106 -1.06 17.07 -0.08
C ALA A 106 0.04 17.22 -1.13
N ASP A 107 1.14 17.87 -0.75
CA ASP A 107 2.31 18.15 -1.61
C ASP A 107 3.59 17.48 -1.06
N LEU A 108 4.73 17.73 -1.72
CA LEU A 108 6.03 17.16 -1.36
C LEU A 108 6.58 17.62 0.00
N HIS A 109 6.00 18.66 0.61
CA HIS A 109 6.37 19.11 1.96
C HIS A 109 5.63 18.32 3.05
N HIS A 110 4.63 17.52 2.67
CA HIS A 110 3.90 16.63 3.57
C HIS A 110 4.54 15.24 3.64
N TYR A 111 4.14 14.47 4.65
CA TYR A 111 4.56 13.08 4.78
C TYR A 111 4.14 12.24 3.56
N GLU A 112 4.96 11.27 3.16
CA GLU A 112 4.67 10.36 2.04
C GLU A 112 3.32 9.65 2.19
N VAL A 113 2.96 9.33 3.44
CA VAL A 113 1.69 8.72 3.82
C VAL A 113 0.45 9.59 3.48
N MET A 114 0.65 10.90 3.32
CA MET A 114 -0.35 11.86 2.83
C MET A 114 -0.23 12.07 1.33
N LEU A 115 1.01 12.24 0.84
CA LEU A 115 1.29 12.51 -0.56
C LEU A 115 0.80 11.39 -1.49
N ILE A 116 1.03 10.13 -1.14
CA ILE A 116 0.72 9.00 -2.02
C ILE A 116 -0.79 8.88 -2.26
N PRO A 117 -1.68 8.85 -1.23
CA PRO A 117 -3.13 8.87 -1.46
C PRO A 117 -3.61 10.11 -2.21
N SER A 118 -3.03 11.29 -1.97
CA SER A 118 -3.34 12.53 -2.71
C SER A 118 -3.08 12.37 -4.21
N CYS A 119 -1.90 11.85 -4.56
CA CYS A 119 -1.52 11.58 -5.94
C CYS A 119 -2.40 10.49 -6.57
N LEU A 120 -2.71 9.43 -5.82
CA LEU A 120 -3.58 8.34 -6.27
C LEU A 120 -5.03 8.81 -6.51
N ALA A 121 -5.57 9.68 -5.66
CA ALA A 121 -6.91 10.26 -5.86
C ALA A 121 -6.97 11.03 -7.18
N ARG A 122 -6.02 11.94 -7.41
CA ARG A 122 -5.88 12.69 -8.67
C ARG A 122 -5.73 11.76 -9.88
N ALA A 123 -4.82 10.79 -9.77
CA ALA A 123 -4.52 9.84 -10.83
C ALA A 123 -5.75 9.01 -11.23
N GLN A 124 -6.49 8.48 -10.27
CA GLN A 124 -7.63 7.61 -10.56
C GLN A 124 -8.85 8.37 -11.09
N VAL A 125 -9.04 9.63 -10.68
CA VAL A 125 -10.05 10.50 -11.30
C VAL A 125 -9.69 10.82 -12.75
N ALA A 126 -8.42 11.12 -13.02
CA ALA A 126 -7.94 11.34 -14.39
C ALA A 126 -8.05 10.06 -15.25
N GLU A 127 -7.69 8.90 -14.70
CA GLU A 127 -7.79 7.61 -15.37
C GLU A 127 -9.24 7.26 -15.74
N ALA A 128 -10.20 7.52 -14.84
CA ALA A 128 -11.63 7.31 -15.12
C ALA A 128 -12.13 8.21 -16.26
N GLY A 129 -11.55 9.41 -16.42
CA GLY A 129 -11.83 10.31 -17.53
C GLY A 129 -11.05 10.01 -18.82
N GLY A 130 -10.15 9.02 -18.82
CA GLY A 130 -9.29 8.68 -19.95
C GLY A 130 -8.11 9.64 -20.19
N ASP A 131 -7.84 10.55 -19.24
CA ASP A 131 -6.75 11.52 -19.35
C ASP A 131 -5.45 10.94 -18.75
N TYR A 132 -4.80 10.06 -19.53
CA TYR A 132 -3.59 9.37 -19.08
C TYR A 132 -2.35 10.28 -18.95
N GLU A 133 -2.32 11.41 -19.65
CA GLU A 133 -1.25 12.41 -19.43
C GLU A 133 -1.38 13.00 -18.03
N ARG A 134 -2.60 13.36 -17.60
CA ARG A 134 -2.84 13.78 -16.22
C ARG A 134 -2.55 12.70 -15.19
N VAL A 135 -2.68 11.41 -15.52
CA VAL A 135 -2.25 10.32 -14.62
C VAL A 135 -0.74 10.36 -14.40
N VAL A 136 0.04 10.53 -15.48
CA VAL A 136 1.51 10.62 -15.39
C VAL A 136 1.91 11.85 -14.57
N GLU A 137 1.30 13.01 -14.83
CA GLU A 137 1.52 14.23 -14.05
C GLU A 137 1.12 14.04 -12.57
N ALA A 138 0.02 13.34 -12.32
CA ALA A 138 -0.51 13.12 -10.99
C ALA A 138 0.44 12.32 -10.10
N LEU A 139 1.09 11.30 -10.67
CA LEU A 139 1.98 10.38 -9.98
C LEU A 139 3.46 10.75 -10.06
N SER A 140 3.84 11.73 -10.90
CA SER A 140 5.22 12.24 -10.98
C SER A 140 5.84 12.57 -9.62
N PRO A 141 5.14 13.21 -8.65
CA PRO A 141 5.71 13.45 -7.32
C PRO A 141 6.13 12.17 -6.59
N VAL A 142 5.35 11.08 -6.71
CA VAL A 142 5.65 9.77 -6.10
C VAL A 142 6.87 9.15 -6.76
N VAL A 143 6.97 9.25 -8.09
CA VAL A 143 8.14 8.79 -8.84
C VAL A 143 9.41 9.52 -8.41
N HIS A 144 9.34 10.80 -8.01
CA HIS A 144 10.54 11.56 -7.62
C HIS A 144 10.96 11.42 -6.16
N LEU A 145 10.26 10.61 -5.35
CA LEU A 145 10.66 10.32 -3.98
C LEU A 145 12.03 9.61 -3.94
N GLN A 146 12.87 10.04 -2.99
CA GLN A 146 14.26 9.56 -2.83
C GLN A 146 14.30 8.18 -2.15
N GLU A 147 13.44 7.94 -1.15
CA GLU A 147 13.38 6.69 -0.38
C GLU A 147 12.23 5.80 -0.85
N ARG A 148 12.48 4.94 -1.85
CA ARG A 148 11.40 4.16 -2.48
C ARG A 148 11.14 2.78 -1.89
N GLN A 149 12.04 2.27 -1.03
CA GLN A 149 11.99 0.87 -0.57
C GLN A 149 10.67 0.49 0.14
N SER A 150 10.08 1.42 0.91
CA SER A 150 8.79 1.17 1.59
C SER A 150 7.57 1.41 0.69
N ILE A 151 7.73 2.17 -0.40
CA ILE A 151 6.66 2.63 -1.28
C ILE A 151 6.48 1.68 -2.46
N ASP A 152 7.59 1.10 -2.92
CA ASP A 152 7.63 0.10 -3.98
C ASP A 152 7.19 -1.29 -3.48
N GLU A 153 6.99 -1.47 -2.16
CA GLU A 153 6.54 -2.73 -1.59
C GLU A 153 5.20 -3.16 -2.23
N PRO A 154 5.16 -4.33 -2.89
CA PRO A 154 3.99 -4.74 -3.66
C PRO A 154 2.74 -4.83 -2.78
N GLY A 155 1.65 -4.21 -3.27
CA GLY A 155 0.31 -4.39 -2.69
C GLY A 155 -0.12 -3.34 -1.67
N PHE A 156 0.80 -2.58 -1.08
CA PHE A 156 0.44 -1.53 -0.14
C PHE A 156 -0.16 -0.31 -0.85
N TRP A 157 0.57 0.25 -1.82
CA TRP A 157 0.07 1.30 -2.70
C TRP A 157 -0.02 0.80 -4.15
N PRO A 158 -1.17 0.92 -4.82
CA PRO A 158 -1.35 0.47 -6.21
C PRO A 158 -0.87 1.53 -7.23
N TRP A 159 0.08 2.39 -6.86
CA TRP A 159 0.57 3.43 -7.77
C TRP A 159 1.42 2.88 -8.93
N PRO A 160 2.23 1.79 -8.79
CA PRO A 160 3.04 1.32 -9.91
C PRO A 160 2.21 0.78 -11.07
N ASP A 161 1.11 0.08 -10.78
CA ASP A 161 0.24 -0.44 -11.83
C ASP A 161 -0.51 0.68 -12.59
N VAL A 162 -0.98 1.71 -11.87
CA VAL A 162 -1.63 2.88 -12.48
C VAL A 162 -0.63 3.69 -13.33
N TYR A 163 0.58 3.93 -12.81
CA TYR A 163 1.61 4.68 -13.52
C TYR A 163 2.11 3.94 -14.77
N ALA A 164 2.41 2.64 -14.64
CA ALA A 164 2.84 1.83 -15.78
C ALA A 164 1.79 1.80 -16.88
N ASN A 165 0.50 1.65 -16.51
CA ASN A 165 -0.58 1.72 -17.47
C ASN A 165 -0.61 3.07 -18.20
N ALA A 166 -0.51 4.18 -17.47
CA ALA A 166 -0.52 5.51 -18.05
C ALA A 166 0.65 5.77 -19.01
N LEU A 167 1.87 5.29 -18.69
CA LEU A 167 3.01 5.37 -19.61
C LEU A 167 2.73 4.63 -20.93
N VAL A 168 2.11 3.46 -20.87
CA VAL A 168 1.74 2.70 -22.08
C VAL A 168 0.66 3.44 -22.88
N MET A 169 -0.38 3.93 -22.21
CA MET A 169 -1.51 4.62 -22.86
C MET A 169 -1.11 5.97 -23.47
N THR A 170 -0.04 6.60 -22.98
CA THR A 170 0.56 7.84 -23.54
C THR A 170 1.66 7.57 -24.58
N GLY A 171 1.91 6.31 -24.93
CA GLY A 171 2.91 5.93 -25.95
C GLY A 171 4.37 6.05 -25.48
N ARG A 172 4.61 6.24 -24.19
CA ARG A 172 5.96 6.32 -23.59
C ARG A 172 6.53 4.92 -23.34
N LEU A 173 6.61 4.10 -24.39
CA LEU A 173 6.86 2.66 -24.30
C LEU A 173 8.21 2.31 -23.67
N ASP A 174 9.28 3.01 -24.03
CA ASP A 174 10.62 2.77 -23.46
C ASP A 174 10.66 3.09 -21.96
N GLN A 175 9.95 4.14 -21.54
CA GLN A 175 9.82 4.50 -20.12
C GLN A 175 8.99 3.45 -19.38
N ALA A 176 7.91 2.96 -20.00
CA ALA A 176 7.09 1.90 -19.43
C ALA A 176 7.89 0.60 -19.23
N GLU A 177 8.72 0.20 -20.20
CA GLU A 177 9.60 -0.96 -20.11
C GLU A 177 10.57 -0.83 -18.92
N ALA A 178 11.31 0.28 -18.89
CA ALA A 178 12.30 0.56 -17.85
C ALA A 178 11.65 0.64 -16.45
N PHE A 179 10.41 1.14 -16.38
CA PHE A 179 9.66 1.23 -15.13
C PHE A 179 9.12 -0.13 -14.67
N LEU A 180 8.57 -0.94 -15.57
CA LEU A 180 7.92 -2.21 -15.24
C LEU A 180 8.92 -3.25 -14.72
N ALA A 181 10.08 -3.38 -15.35
CA ALA A 181 11.05 -4.44 -15.04
C ALA A 181 11.41 -4.58 -13.54
N PRO A 182 11.84 -3.52 -12.83
CA PRO A 182 12.16 -3.64 -11.40
C PRO A 182 10.94 -3.95 -10.51
N HIS A 183 9.74 -3.46 -10.86
CA HIS A 183 8.52 -3.71 -10.09
C HIS A 183 8.01 -5.14 -10.28
N GLU A 184 8.12 -5.69 -11.48
CA GLU A 184 7.80 -7.10 -11.78
C GLU A 184 8.76 -8.06 -11.05
N GLU A 185 10.06 -7.73 -11.03
CA GLU A 185 11.04 -8.50 -10.28
C GLU A 185 10.72 -8.48 -8.79
N LEU A 186 10.45 -7.30 -8.21
CA LEU A 186 10.12 -7.17 -6.79
C LEU A 186 8.84 -7.93 -6.44
N ALA A 187 7.77 -7.81 -7.25
CA ALA A 187 6.52 -8.55 -7.04
C ALA A 187 6.72 -10.07 -7.09
N THR A 188 7.59 -10.54 -7.98
CA THR A 188 7.97 -11.96 -8.09
C THR A 188 8.76 -12.42 -6.87
N ARG A 189 9.79 -11.65 -6.45
CA ARG A 189 10.60 -11.96 -5.25
C ARG A 189 9.74 -12.04 -3.99
N ARG A 190 8.72 -11.20 -3.86
CA ARG A 190 7.76 -11.20 -2.74
C ARG A 190 6.60 -12.20 -2.91
N SER A 191 6.51 -12.91 -4.02
CA SER A 191 5.39 -13.82 -4.35
C SER A 191 4.00 -13.14 -4.26
N HIS A 192 3.92 -11.85 -4.57
CA HIS A 192 2.70 -11.05 -4.38
C HIS A 192 1.77 -11.13 -5.59
N ARG A 193 0.93 -12.18 -5.63
CA ARG A 193 0.10 -12.56 -6.79
C ARG A 193 -0.74 -11.43 -7.38
N SER A 194 -1.41 -10.64 -6.54
CA SER A 194 -2.27 -9.55 -7.03
C SER A 194 -1.47 -8.42 -7.69
N ALA A 195 -0.25 -8.14 -7.20
CA ALA A 195 0.61 -7.14 -7.82
C ALA A 195 1.16 -7.64 -9.16
N MET A 196 1.58 -8.91 -9.22
CA MET A 196 2.00 -9.55 -10.46
C MET A 196 0.89 -9.50 -11.53
N ALA A 197 -0.37 -9.75 -11.15
CA ALA A 197 -1.50 -9.70 -12.07
C ALA A 197 -1.74 -8.28 -12.61
N ARG A 198 -1.72 -7.25 -11.74
CA ARG A 198 -1.93 -5.86 -12.16
C ARG A 198 -0.80 -5.33 -13.05
N LEU A 199 0.46 -5.62 -12.69
CA LEU A 199 1.62 -5.28 -13.54
C LEU A 199 1.58 -6.04 -14.87
N GLY A 200 1.15 -7.31 -14.85
CA GLY A 200 0.97 -8.14 -16.04
C GLY A 200 -0.02 -7.57 -17.06
N LEU A 201 -1.04 -6.83 -16.60
CA LEU A 201 -1.97 -6.11 -17.49
C LEU A 201 -1.24 -5.01 -18.28
N ALA A 202 -0.46 -4.17 -17.60
CA ALA A 202 0.32 -3.10 -18.25
C ALA A 202 1.39 -3.70 -19.18
N ARG A 203 2.07 -4.77 -18.76
CA ARG A 203 3.01 -5.54 -19.58
C ARG A 203 2.37 -6.07 -20.86
N GLY A 204 1.19 -6.68 -20.75
CA GLY A 204 0.44 -7.17 -21.90
C GLY A 204 0.13 -6.06 -22.90
N ARG A 205 -0.32 -4.89 -22.42
CA ARG A 205 -0.58 -3.72 -23.26
C ARG A 205 0.70 -3.19 -23.92
N LEU A 206 1.81 -3.13 -23.19
CA LEU A 206 3.11 -2.73 -23.74
C LEU A 206 3.55 -3.66 -24.88
N THR A 207 3.43 -4.97 -24.71
CA THR A 207 3.79 -5.94 -25.76
C THR A 207 2.86 -5.91 -26.98
N ALA A 208 1.61 -5.49 -26.78
CA ALA A 208 0.64 -5.35 -27.87
C ALA A 208 0.77 -4.00 -28.60
N ALA A 209 1.48 -3.02 -28.03
CA ALA A 209 1.68 -1.72 -28.63
C ALA A 209 2.61 -1.81 -29.86
N PRO A 210 2.35 -1.05 -30.93
CA PRO A 210 3.26 -0.98 -32.08
C PRO A 210 4.66 -0.53 -31.64
N GLY A 211 5.67 -1.36 -31.91
CA GLY A 211 7.06 -1.11 -31.46
C GLY A 211 7.42 -1.67 -30.08
N GLY A 212 6.46 -2.29 -29.37
CA GLY A 212 6.73 -3.01 -28.12
C GLY A 212 7.64 -4.22 -28.38
N THR A 213 8.80 -4.26 -27.74
CA THR A 213 9.68 -5.43 -27.81
C THR A 213 9.02 -6.58 -27.05
N SER A 214 8.67 -7.66 -27.76
CA SER A 214 8.19 -8.89 -27.11
C SER A 214 9.38 -9.58 -26.43
N THR A 215 9.72 -9.18 -25.21
CA THR A 215 10.54 -10.01 -24.33
C THR A 215 9.58 -10.90 -23.54
N PRO A 216 9.39 -12.18 -23.92
CA PRO A 216 8.54 -13.06 -23.15
C PRO A 216 9.13 -13.26 -21.74
N PRO A 217 8.32 -13.24 -20.67
CA PRO A 217 8.81 -13.56 -19.34
C PRO A 217 9.36 -14.99 -19.35
N ALA A 218 10.60 -15.15 -18.92
CA ALA A 218 11.25 -16.45 -18.79
C ALA A 218 10.41 -17.32 -17.84
N ARG A 219 9.60 -18.23 -18.38
CA ARG A 219 8.96 -19.29 -17.60
C ARG A 219 10.06 -20.25 -17.17
N SER A 220 10.50 -20.14 -15.93
CA SER A 220 11.26 -21.18 -15.25
C SER A 220 10.36 -22.40 -15.03
N SER A 221 10.22 -23.25 -16.05
CA SER A 221 9.64 -24.58 -15.90
C SER A 221 10.68 -25.51 -15.27
N SER A 222 10.98 -25.31 -13.98
CA SER A 222 11.61 -26.35 -13.17
C SER A 222 10.51 -27.22 -12.58
N ARG A 223 10.10 -28.23 -13.33
CA ARG A 223 9.30 -29.35 -12.83
C ARG A 223 10.23 -30.20 -11.94
N PRO A 224 10.03 -30.30 -10.62
CA PRO A 224 10.87 -31.18 -9.82
C PRO A 224 10.41 -32.62 -10.03
N SER A 225 11.27 -33.43 -10.65
CA SER A 225 11.16 -34.89 -10.61
C SER A 225 11.58 -35.40 -9.22
N PRO A 226 10.93 -36.45 -8.68
CA PRO A 226 11.17 -36.89 -7.32
C PRO A 226 12.37 -37.85 -7.29
N THR A 227 13.45 -37.45 -6.63
CA THR A 227 14.52 -38.38 -6.24
C THR A 227 14.82 -38.25 -4.75
N SER A 228 14.30 -39.24 -4.03
CA SER A 228 14.88 -39.92 -2.87
C SER A 228 16.01 -39.23 -2.09
N ASN A 229 15.67 -38.93 -0.83
CA ASN A 229 16.35 -39.37 0.39
C ASN A 229 17.84 -39.04 0.57
N THR A 230 18.19 -38.28 1.61
CA THR A 230 19.07 -38.71 2.73
C THR A 230 19.13 -37.59 3.76
N TYR A 231 18.66 -37.87 4.98
CA TYR A 231 18.75 -36.98 6.14
C TYR A 231 20.02 -37.35 6.94
N PRO A 232 20.92 -36.41 7.27
CA PRO A 232 21.93 -36.66 8.30
C PRO A 232 21.43 -36.15 9.66
N SER A 233 21.32 -37.09 10.60
CA SER A 233 21.13 -36.85 12.03
C SER A 233 22.38 -36.25 12.67
N ARG A 234 22.23 -35.20 13.50
CA ARG A 234 23.03 -34.90 14.71
C ARG A 234 22.47 -33.62 15.34
N THR A 235 21.91 -33.66 16.55
CA THR A 235 22.54 -33.77 17.88
C THR A 235 22.43 -32.41 18.59
N THR A 236 21.89 -32.51 19.80
CA THR A 236 21.51 -31.51 20.79
C THR A 236 22.64 -30.61 21.32
N ALA A 237 22.37 -29.30 21.35
CA ALA A 237 22.56 -28.29 22.44
C ALA A 237 23.98 -28.01 23.01
N PRO A 238 24.24 -26.90 23.77
CA PRO A 238 23.31 -25.90 24.32
C PRO A 238 23.71 -24.41 24.17
N ALA A 239 22.83 -23.57 24.72
CA ALA A 239 22.82 -22.11 24.77
C ALA A 239 24.04 -21.46 25.45
N SER A 240 24.48 -20.31 24.91
CA SER A 240 25.35 -19.36 25.61
C SER A 240 24.63 -18.03 25.83
N THR A 241 24.41 -17.74 27.10
CA THR A 241 23.96 -16.47 27.68
C THR A 241 25.10 -15.44 27.60
N SER A 242 24.86 -14.26 27.02
CA SER A 242 25.78 -13.12 27.14
C SER A 242 25.22 -12.10 28.15
N PRO A 243 26.03 -11.59 29.10
CA PRO A 243 25.58 -10.67 30.12
C PRO A 243 25.77 -9.19 29.75
N MET A 244 24.82 -8.39 30.27
CA MET A 244 24.87 -6.98 30.66
C MET A 244 26.27 -6.34 30.82
N ALA A 245 26.48 -5.20 30.16
CA ALA A 245 27.48 -4.20 30.55
C ALA A 245 26.81 -2.83 30.74
N ARG A 246 26.98 -2.25 31.93
CA ARG A 246 26.54 -0.91 32.38
C ARG A 246 27.63 0.16 32.10
N PRO A 247 27.33 1.47 32.24
CA PRO A 247 27.99 2.54 31.50
C PRO A 247 29.20 3.17 32.21
N CYS A 248 30.19 3.63 31.44
CA CYS A 248 31.15 4.69 31.83
C CYS A 248 30.39 6.04 31.79
N GLY A 249 30.49 7.00 32.70
CA GLY A 249 31.58 7.40 33.59
C GLY A 249 31.84 8.89 33.32
N ALA A 250 31.21 9.78 34.09
CA ALA A 250 31.40 11.23 34.01
C ALA A 250 32.64 11.67 34.83
N PRO A 251 33.31 12.80 34.51
CA PRO A 251 34.29 13.40 35.40
C PRO A 251 33.66 14.51 36.26
N GLU A 252 33.85 14.38 37.56
CA GLU A 252 33.66 15.40 38.60
C GLU A 252 35.03 16.03 38.90
N ASN A 253 35.17 17.36 38.81
CA ASN A 253 35.88 18.09 39.86
C ASN A 253 35.59 19.60 39.88
N ALA A 254 35.64 20.12 41.10
CA ALA A 254 35.15 21.37 41.60
C ALA A 254 36.07 22.58 41.39
N ALA A 255 35.47 23.77 41.36
CA ALA A 255 36.01 24.97 42.00
C ALA A 255 34.88 25.99 42.25
N ARG A 256 34.48 26.16 43.52
CA ARG A 256 33.86 27.40 44.04
C ARG A 256 34.98 28.30 44.59
N PRO A 257 34.75 29.62 44.69
CA PRO A 257 34.37 30.15 46.00
C PRO A 257 33.22 31.17 45.97
N THR A 258 32.73 31.41 47.19
CA THR A 258 31.55 32.10 47.73
C THR A 258 31.65 33.65 47.78
N PRO A 259 30.61 34.37 48.24
CA PRO A 259 30.08 35.59 47.61
C PRO A 259 30.48 36.91 48.28
N SER A 260 30.05 38.01 47.66
CA SER A 260 29.68 39.29 48.31
C SER A 260 28.29 39.69 47.85
#